data_AF-A0A7W1MWI1-F1
#
_entry.id   AF-A0A7W1MWI1-F1
#
_cell.length_a   1.000
_cell.length_b   1.000
_cell.length_c   1.000
_cell.angle_alpha   90.00
_cell.angle_beta   90.00
_cell.angle_gamma   90.00
#
_symmetry.space_group_name_H-M   'P 1'
#
loop_
_entity.id
_entity.type
_entity.pdbx_description
1 polymer ?
#
loop_
_entity_poly.entity_id
_entity_poly.type
_entity_poly.pdbx_seq_one_letter_code
_entity_poly.pdbx_strand_id
1 'polypeptide(L)'
;MASVFVVFFCLENAVRELITDRLADRHKLNWWVECVPAKIQTAVQGLKDREDHNRYHTQRSTALIGYTMFGNLGQIIIANWDDFSDLFPSQAWVTSRFTDLEMSRNIIMHTGVLPLGEIERIDSISRDWLRQVG
;
A
#
# COMPACT_ATOMS: atom_id res chain seq x y z
N MET A 1 0.15 -16.67 12.72
CA MET A 1 -0.18 -16.56 11.29
C MET A 1 -1.38 -15.67 11.06
N ALA A 2 -2.60 -16.03 11.49
CA ALA A 2 -3.81 -15.23 11.26
C ALA A 2 -3.69 -13.76 11.74
N SER A 3 -3.08 -13.52 12.90
CA SER A 3 -2.84 -12.17 13.43
C SER A 3 -2.01 -11.29 12.48
N VAL A 4 -0.93 -11.83 11.90
CA VAL A 4 -0.04 -11.06 11.01
C VAL A 4 -0.72 -10.75 9.68
N PHE A 5 -1.53 -11.67 9.14
CA PHE A 5 -2.36 -11.39 7.97
C PHE A 5 -3.32 -10.23 8.20
N VAL A 6 -3.97 -10.20 9.38
CA VAL A 6 -4.87 -9.10 9.75
C VAL A 6 -4.10 -7.78 9.82
N VAL A 7 -2.90 -7.76 10.42
CA VAL A 7 -2.05 -6.57 10.46
C VAL A 7 -1.75 -6.05 9.05
N PHE A 8 -1.33 -6.93 8.13
CA PHE A 8 -1.07 -6.51 6.75
C PHE A 8 -2.34 -6.03 6.03
N PHE A 9 -3.46 -6.71 6.21
CA PHE A 9 -4.73 -6.28 5.61
C PHE A 9 -5.14 -4.89 6.11
N CYS A 10 -5.08 -4.66 7.43
CA CYS A 10 -5.39 -3.36 8.01
C CYS A 10 -4.42 -2.28 7.56
N LEU A 11 -3.12 -2.55 7.60
CA LEU A 11 -2.09 -1.58 7.21
C LEU A 11 -2.18 -1.22 5.72
N GLU A 12 -2.36 -2.21 4.84
CA GLU A 12 -2.46 -1.98 3.40
C GLU A 12 -3.69 -1.11 3.06
N ASN A 13 -4.83 -1.34 3.71
CA ASN A 13 -6.02 -0.50 3.52
C ASN A 13 -5.87 0.89 4.14
N ALA A 14 -5.30 1.00 5.35
CA ALA A 14 -5.05 2.30 5.98
C ALA A 14 -4.12 3.18 5.12
N VAL A 15 -3.10 2.59 4.50
CA VAL A 15 -2.22 3.31 3.57
C VAL A 15 -2.98 3.74 2.30
N ARG A 16 -3.85 2.88 1.75
CA ARG A 16 -4.68 3.24 0.58
C ARG A 16 -5.63 4.39 0.89
N GLU A 17 -6.26 4.37 2.06
CA GLU A 17 -7.14 5.44 2.53
C GLU A 17 -6.35 6.75 2.68
N LEU A 18 -5.20 6.73 3.37
CA LEU A 18 -4.34 7.91 3.49
C LEU A 18 -3.96 8.51 2.14
N ILE A 19 -3.52 7.68 1.18
CA ILE A 19 -3.16 8.14 -0.16
C ILE A 19 -4.38 8.74 -0.88
N THR A 20 -5.52 8.08 -0.79
CA THR A 20 -6.75 8.50 -1.46
C THR A 20 -7.22 9.83 -0.92
N ASP A 21 -7.32 9.97 0.40
CA ASP A 21 -7.79 11.20 1.05
C ASP A 21 -6.84 12.35 0.74
N ARG A 22 -5.52 12.13 0.90
CA ARG A 22 -4.52 13.18 0.71
C ARG A 22 -4.48 13.70 -0.72
N LEU A 23 -4.48 12.80 -1.70
CA LEU A 23 -4.38 13.17 -3.10
C LEU A 23 -5.72 13.68 -3.66
N ALA A 24 -6.86 13.12 -3.23
CA ALA A 24 -8.17 13.63 -3.62
C ALA A 24 -8.43 15.04 -3.06
N ASP A 25 -7.97 15.35 -1.85
CA ASP A 25 -8.13 16.68 -1.28
C ASP A 25 -7.34 17.75 -2.05
N ARG A 26 -6.12 17.41 -2.49
CA ARG A 26 -5.18 18.33 -3.13
C ARG A 26 -5.38 18.44 -4.64
N HIS A 27 -5.57 17.31 -5.31
CA HIS A 27 -5.63 17.20 -6.78
C HIS A 27 -7.03 16.85 -7.30
N LYS A 28 -8.03 16.80 -6.42
CA LYS A 28 -9.46 16.58 -6.76
C LYS A 28 -9.63 15.27 -7.53
N LEU A 29 -10.58 15.21 -8.46
CA LEU A 29 -11.00 13.97 -9.12
C LEU A 29 -9.92 13.34 -10.02
N ASN A 30 -8.96 14.12 -10.51
CA ASN A 30 -7.95 13.65 -11.47
C ASN A 30 -6.69 13.09 -10.81
N TRP A 31 -6.63 13.06 -9.48
CA TRP A 31 -5.45 12.65 -8.74
C TRP A 31 -4.88 11.29 -9.19
N TRP A 32 -5.74 10.35 -9.57
CA TRP A 32 -5.29 9.04 -10.04
C TRP A 32 -4.45 9.15 -11.33
N VAL A 33 -4.89 9.99 -12.27
CA VAL A 33 -4.23 10.11 -13.59
C VAL A 33 -2.98 10.97 -13.48
N GLU A 34 -3.03 12.03 -12.67
CA GLU A 34 -1.97 13.04 -12.57
C GLU A 34 -0.85 12.65 -11.59
N CYS A 35 -1.19 12.05 -10.44
CA CYS A 35 -0.25 11.80 -9.35
C CYS A 35 0.34 10.38 -9.36
N VAL A 36 -0.42 9.38 -9.82
CA VAL A 36 0.04 7.98 -9.76
C VAL A 36 1.00 7.70 -10.92
N PRO A 37 2.19 7.10 -10.69
CA PRO A 37 3.11 6.75 -11.77
C PRO A 37 2.46 5.89 -12.87
N ALA A 38 2.70 6.22 -14.15
CA ALA A 38 2.10 5.56 -15.31
C ALA A 38 2.30 4.03 -15.35
N LYS A 39 3.46 3.55 -14.85
CA LYS A 39 3.75 2.12 -14.72
C LYS A 39 2.76 1.42 -13.77
N ILE A 40 2.42 2.07 -12.65
CA ILE A 40 1.46 1.55 -11.67
C ILE A 40 0.05 1.60 -12.26
N GLN A 41 -0.32 2.70 -12.91
CA GLN A 41 -1.63 2.81 -13.60
C GLN A 41 -1.83 1.69 -14.62
N THR A 42 -0.83 1.42 -15.45
CA THR A 42 -0.88 0.36 -16.48
C THR A 42 -1.01 -1.04 -15.86
N ALA A 43 -0.25 -1.31 -14.78
CA ALA A 43 -0.34 -2.58 -14.07
C ALA A 43 -1.71 -2.80 -13.41
N VAL A 44 -2.27 -1.74 -12.81
CA VAL A 44 -3.62 -1.73 -12.21
C VAL A 44 -4.68 -1.99 -13.28
N GLN A 45 -4.62 -1.29 -14.41
CA GLN A 45 -5.60 -1.44 -15.49
C GLN A 45 -5.57 -2.87 -16.05
N GLY A 46 -4.38 -3.42 -16.31
CA GLY A 46 -4.24 -4.80 -16.80
C GLY A 46 -4.76 -5.87 -15.83
N LEU A 47 -4.68 -5.61 -14.52
CA LEU A 47 -5.27 -6.50 -13.51
C LEU A 47 -6.79 -6.38 -13.46
N LYS A 48 -7.31 -5.16 -13.53
CA LYS A 48 -8.75 -4.89 -13.58
C LYS A 48 -9.41 -5.52 -14.80
N ASP A 49 -8.85 -5.31 -16.00
CA ASP A 49 -9.38 -5.88 -17.24
C ASP A 49 -9.41 -7.40 -17.21
N ARG A 50 -8.37 -8.02 -16.61
CA ARG A 50 -8.31 -9.47 -16.42
C ARG A 50 -9.41 -9.97 -15.48
N GLU A 51 -9.70 -9.26 -14.39
CA GLU A 51 -10.77 -9.63 -13.47
C GLU A 51 -12.16 -9.39 -14.07
N ASP A 52 -12.35 -8.30 -14.79
CA ASP A 52 -13.61 -7.96 -15.46
C ASP A 52 -13.97 -9.00 -16.54
N HIS A 53 -12.97 -9.58 -17.20
CA HIS A 53 -13.16 -10.70 -18.12
C HIS A 53 -13.56 -12.00 -17.40
N ASN A 54 -13.04 -12.24 -16.20
CA ASN A 54 -13.18 -13.50 -15.46
C ASN A 54 -14.36 -13.47 -14.47
N ARG A 55 -15.58 -13.62 -14.99
CA ARG A 55 -16.84 -13.51 -14.22
C ARG A 55 -17.06 -14.52 -13.08
N TYR A 56 -16.22 -15.55 -12.96
CA TYR A 56 -16.28 -16.50 -11.83
C TYR A 56 -15.58 -15.97 -10.57
N HIS A 57 -14.89 -14.83 -10.66
CA HIS A 57 -14.12 -14.23 -9.57
C HIS A 57 -14.77 -12.92 -9.11
N THR A 58 -14.71 -12.68 -7.80
CA THR A 58 -15.11 -11.38 -7.23
C THR A 58 -14.12 -10.30 -7.65
N GLN A 59 -14.63 -9.14 -8.04
CA GLN A 59 -13.80 -7.94 -8.20
C GLN A 59 -13.23 -7.53 -6.85
N ARG A 60 -11.91 -7.34 -6.77
CA ARG A 60 -11.23 -7.05 -5.50
C ARG A 60 -11.60 -5.70 -4.88
N SER A 61 -11.98 -4.71 -5.71
CA SER A 61 -12.29 -3.36 -5.27
C SER A 61 -13.09 -2.62 -6.33
N THR A 62 -13.88 -1.65 -5.91
CA THR A 62 -14.56 -0.69 -6.79
C THR A 62 -13.63 0.44 -7.22
N ALA A 63 -12.62 0.79 -6.41
CA ALA A 63 -11.67 1.87 -6.67
C ALA A 63 -10.35 1.34 -7.24
N LEU A 64 -9.74 2.09 -8.15
CA LEU A 64 -8.48 1.71 -8.80
C LEU A 64 -7.32 1.53 -7.79
N ILE A 65 -7.33 2.31 -6.70
CA ILE A 65 -6.33 2.17 -5.62
C ILE A 65 -6.36 0.78 -4.97
N GLY A 66 -7.50 0.08 -4.97
CA GLY A 66 -7.63 -1.28 -4.46
C GLY A 66 -6.96 -2.36 -5.31
N TYR A 67 -6.55 -2.01 -6.54
CA TYR A 67 -5.77 -2.89 -7.42
C TYR A 67 -4.26 -2.73 -7.27
N THR A 68 -3.81 -1.77 -6.46
CA THR A 68 -2.38 -1.58 -6.19
C THR A 68 -1.85 -2.69 -5.28
N MET A 69 -0.59 -3.07 -5.49
CA MET A 69 0.14 -3.98 -4.61
C MET A 69 0.80 -3.19 -3.48
N PHE A 70 1.20 -3.86 -2.40
CA PHE A 70 1.81 -3.23 -1.23
C PHE A 70 3.00 -2.32 -1.59
N GLY A 71 3.96 -2.80 -2.40
CA GLY A 71 5.11 -1.99 -2.85
C GLY A 71 4.73 -0.77 -3.70
N ASN A 72 3.60 -0.80 -4.42
CA ASN A 72 3.14 0.34 -5.20
C ASN A 72 2.75 1.52 -4.29
N LEU A 73 2.26 1.26 -3.08
CA LEU A 73 1.78 2.30 -2.17
C LEU A 73 2.93 3.22 -1.72
N GLY A 74 4.05 2.64 -1.32
CA GLY A 74 5.26 3.40 -0.99
C GLY A 74 5.78 4.20 -2.19
N GLN A 75 5.74 3.63 -3.39
CA GLN A 75 6.14 4.33 -4.62
C GLN A 75 5.23 5.52 -4.94
N ILE A 76 3.92 5.41 -4.72
CA ILE A 76 2.98 6.52 -4.92
C ILE A 76 3.28 7.67 -3.94
N ILE A 77 3.54 7.36 -2.66
CA ILE A 77 3.89 8.37 -1.64
C ILE A 77 5.18 9.10 -2.03
N ILE A 78 6.22 8.35 -2.42
CA ILE A 78 7.52 8.92 -2.79
C ILE A 78 7.44 9.76 -4.06
N ALA A 79 6.67 9.32 -5.06
CA ALA A 79 6.48 10.05 -6.31
C ALA A 79 5.78 11.41 -6.12
N ASN A 80 4.96 11.54 -5.07
CA ASN A 80 4.20 12.75 -4.75
C ASN A 80 4.71 13.39 -3.44
N TRP A 81 6.04 13.38 -3.23
CA TRP A 81 6.63 13.73 -1.94
C TRP A 81 6.18 15.08 -1.39
N ASP A 82 6.01 16.10 -2.24
CA ASP A 82 5.59 17.43 -1.79
C ASP A 82 4.21 17.42 -1.11
N ASP A 83 3.33 16.47 -1.47
CA ASP A 83 2.01 16.31 -0.85
C ASP A 83 2.05 15.58 0.49
N PHE A 84 3.11 14.80 0.75
CA PHE A 84 3.25 13.94 1.93
C PHE A 84 4.39 14.36 2.87
N SER A 85 5.20 15.33 2.48
CA SER A 85 6.41 15.75 3.19
C SER A 85 6.16 16.30 4.59
N ASP A 86 4.94 16.78 4.87
CA ASP A 86 4.49 17.22 6.19
C ASP A 86 4.05 16.06 7.10
N LEU A 87 3.73 14.89 6.52
CA LEU A 87 3.29 13.71 7.25
C LEU A 87 4.43 12.75 7.59
N PHE A 88 5.51 12.72 6.80
CA PHE A 88 6.59 11.75 6.99
C PHE A 88 7.94 12.41 7.25
N PRO A 89 8.81 11.81 8.08
CA PRO A 89 10.12 12.38 8.38
C PRO A 89 11.05 12.51 7.15
N SER A 90 11.01 11.54 6.24
CA SER A 90 11.80 11.53 5.00
C SER A 90 11.32 10.45 4.03
N GLN A 91 11.67 10.56 2.75
CA GLN A 91 11.42 9.49 1.76
C GLN A 91 12.09 8.18 2.19
N ALA A 92 13.32 8.25 2.72
CA ALA A 92 14.07 7.08 3.18
C ALA A 92 13.35 6.32 4.30
N TRP A 93 12.68 7.04 5.21
CA TRP A 93 11.88 6.46 6.29
C TRP A 93 10.69 5.65 5.74
N VAL A 94 10.05 6.14 4.68
CA VAL A 94 8.96 5.44 3.98
C VAL A 94 9.52 4.23 3.24
N THR A 95 10.57 4.42 2.43
CA THR A 95 11.18 3.34 1.64
C THR A 95 11.62 2.17 2.52
N SER A 96 12.30 2.43 3.66
CA SER A 96 12.79 1.35 4.52
C SER A 96 11.65 0.49 5.06
N ARG A 97 10.55 1.13 5.51
CA ARG A 97 9.40 0.43 6.08
C ARG A 97 8.64 -0.38 5.06
N PHE A 98 8.37 0.18 3.88
CA PHE A 98 7.71 -0.55 2.81
C PHE A 98 8.56 -1.73 2.33
N THR A 99 9.88 -1.56 2.25
CA THR A 99 10.80 -2.63 1.87
C THR A 99 10.78 -3.79 2.88
N ASP A 100 10.91 -3.49 4.17
CA ASP A 100 10.88 -4.51 5.23
C ASP A 100 9.54 -5.25 5.29
N LEU A 101 8.45 -4.50 5.22
CA LEU A 101 7.10 -5.05 5.26
C LEU A 101 6.78 -5.89 4.03
N GLU A 102 7.20 -5.47 2.83
CA GLU A 102 6.97 -6.21 1.60
C GLU A 102 7.71 -7.56 1.61
N MET A 103 8.97 -7.59 2.06
CA MET A 103 9.73 -8.84 2.22
C MET A 103 9.00 -9.82 3.13
N SER A 104 8.56 -9.36 4.31
CA SER A 104 7.83 -10.22 5.24
C SER A 104 6.47 -10.64 4.69
N ARG A 105 5.69 -9.72 4.09
CA ARG A 105 4.38 -10.00 3.47
C ARG A 105 4.47 -11.13 2.44
N ASN A 106 5.49 -11.10 1.58
CA ASN A 106 5.65 -12.10 0.53
C ASN A 106 5.85 -13.51 1.09
N ILE A 107 6.60 -13.66 2.18
CA ILE A 107 6.83 -14.97 2.82
C ILE A 107 5.51 -15.56 3.34
N ILE A 108 4.77 -14.79 4.14
CA ILE A 108 3.52 -15.25 4.78
C ILE A 108 2.42 -15.51 3.77
N MET A 109 2.34 -14.72 2.70
CA MET A 109 1.30 -14.87 1.67
C MET A 109 1.49 -16.09 0.76
N HIS A 110 2.68 -16.71 0.75
CA HIS A 110 2.99 -17.79 -0.18
C HIS A 110 3.31 -19.12 0.49
N THR A 111 4.32 -19.17 1.38
CA THR A 111 4.89 -20.48 1.76
C THR A 111 5.47 -20.55 3.17
N GLY A 112 5.59 -19.43 3.89
CA GLY A 112 6.42 -19.38 5.09
C GLY A 112 5.73 -18.91 6.37
N VAL A 113 6.42 -19.20 7.48
CA VAL A 113 6.13 -18.66 8.81
C VAL A 113 7.27 -17.74 9.19
N LEU A 114 6.93 -16.56 9.71
CA LEU A 114 7.93 -15.60 10.18
C LEU A 114 8.41 -15.97 11.60
N PRO A 115 9.71 -15.88 11.89
CA PRO A 115 10.21 -16.01 13.25
C PRO A 115 9.75 -14.83 14.12
N LEU A 116 9.75 -15.02 15.44
CA LEU A 116 9.19 -14.05 16.40
C LEU A 116 9.76 -12.64 16.23
N GLY A 117 11.08 -12.49 16.06
CA GLY A 117 11.70 -11.17 15.90
C GLY A 117 11.26 -10.41 14.65
N GLU A 118 10.86 -11.11 13.58
CA GLU A 118 10.30 -10.45 12.39
C GLU A 118 8.85 -10.00 12.62
N ILE A 119 8.07 -10.80 13.35
CA ILE A 119 6.71 -10.43 13.76
C ILE A 119 6.76 -9.18 14.66
N GLU A 120 7.66 -9.16 15.64
CA GLU A 120 7.86 -8.00 16.52
C GLU A 120 8.29 -6.75 15.74
N ARG A 121 9.12 -6.91 14.70
CA ARG A 121 9.50 -5.81 13.80
C ARG A 121 8.30 -5.29 13.01
N ILE A 122 7.45 -6.17 12.46
CA ILE A 122 6.21 -5.76 11.77
C ILE A 122 5.33 -4.95 12.73
N ASP A 123 5.16 -5.42 13.97
CA ASP A 123 4.36 -4.72 14.98
C ASP A 123 4.97 -3.37 15.36
N SER A 124 6.31 -3.28 15.44
CA SER A 124 6.99 -2.01 15.68
C SER A 124 6.77 -1.03 14.53
N ILE A 125 6.98 -1.45 13.28
CA ILE A 125 6.78 -0.61 12.10
C ILE A 125 5.31 -0.16 12.00
N SER A 126 4.37 -1.06 12.26
CA SER A 126 2.93 -0.74 12.22
C SER A 126 2.55 0.29 13.29
N ARG A 127 3.11 0.17 14.50
CA ARG A 127 2.90 1.16 15.57
C ARG A 127 3.54 2.51 15.26
N ASP A 128 4.74 2.52 14.66
CA ASP A 128 5.39 3.76 14.22
C ASP A 128 4.56 4.45 13.14
N TRP A 129 4.06 3.69 12.16
CA TRP A 129 3.17 4.21 11.13
C TRP A 129 1.93 4.86 11.72
N LEU A 130 1.21 4.15 12.59
CA LEU A 130 0.01 4.67 13.25
C LEU A 130 0.29 5.93 14.08
N ARG A 131 1.43 6.04 14.75
CA ARG A 131 1.79 7.27 15.48
C ARG A 131 2.15 8.44 14.58
N GLN A 132 2.62 8.14 13.37
CA GLN A 132 3.09 9.16 12.43
C GLN A 132 1.94 9.77 11.61
N VAL A 133 0.97 8.95 11.20
CA VAL A 133 -0.10 9.37 10.28
C VAL A 133 -1.53 9.01 10.73
N GLY A 134 -1.69 8.37 11.89
CA GLY A 134 -2.98 8.00 12.47
C GLY A 134 -3.45 8.93 13.58
#